data_AF-A0A502LCZ3-F1
#
_entry.id   AF-A0A502LCZ3-F1
#
_cell.length_a   1.000
_cell.length_b   1.000
_cell.length_c   1.000
_cell.angle_alpha   90.00
_cell.angle_beta   90.00
_cell.angle_gamma   90.00
#
_symmetry.space_group_name_H-M   'P 1'
#
loop_
_entity.id
_entity.type
_entity.pdbx_description
1 polymer ?
#
loop_
_entity_poly.entity_id
_entity_poly.type
_entity_poly.pdbx_seq_one_letter_code
_entity_poly.pdbx_strand_id
1 'polypeptide(L)'
;MKNFTDIVNRLKTELSVTMDKDVAEFLGMSKSAFAERKRRGAFPKEALMLADLQHSELKLDVEYILTGKRGDELSQFLSKTAKEKIERHIGMDDIPKEEQPITPKDADSYVLVNMEEKILLNWYRRSDTKGKKLIFDLAKMTHETLLAQMKLIEYTENKMFNNTERKRVKKNN
;
A
#
# COMPACT_ATOMS: atom_id res chain seq x y z
N MET A 1 18.49 21.25 -17.97
CA MET A 1 19.42 20.84 -16.89
C MET A 1 18.93 21.15 -15.46
N LYS A 2 17.91 22.00 -15.22
CA LYS A 2 17.51 22.36 -13.83
C LYS A 2 16.86 21.21 -13.04
N ASN A 3 16.02 20.38 -13.68
CA ASN A 3 15.23 19.38 -12.96
C ASN A 3 16.07 18.29 -12.23
N PHE A 4 17.14 17.78 -12.84
CA PHE A 4 17.92 16.68 -12.23
C PHE A 4 18.65 17.11 -10.96
N THR A 5 19.35 18.24 -10.99
CA THR A 5 20.13 18.73 -9.85
C THR A 5 19.21 19.11 -8.69
N ASP A 6 18.04 19.68 -8.98
CA ASP A 6 17.05 20.04 -7.96
C ASP A 6 16.46 18.80 -7.28
N ILE A 7 16.12 17.75 -8.06
CA ILE A 7 15.66 16.47 -7.52
C ILE A 7 16.74 15.83 -6.62
N VAL A 8 18.00 15.80 -7.08
CA VAL A 8 19.10 15.22 -6.30
C VAL A 8 19.34 16.01 -5.00
N ASN A 9 19.26 17.34 -5.03
CA ASN A 9 19.42 18.16 -3.84
C ASN A 9 18.29 17.94 -2.82
N ARG A 10 17.05 17.75 -3.28
CA ARG A 10 15.94 17.35 -2.41
C ARG A 10 16.15 15.97 -1.82
N LEU A 11 16.56 14.99 -2.62
CA LEU A 11 16.87 13.64 -2.15
C LEU A 11 18.00 13.64 -1.10
N LYS A 12 19.05 14.43 -1.33
CA LYS A 12 20.15 14.65 -0.38
C LYS A 12 19.67 15.22 0.94
N THR A 13 18.74 16.18 0.88
CA THR A 13 18.16 16.82 2.07
C THR A 13 17.35 15.82 2.88
N GLU A 14 16.50 15.02 2.23
CA GLU A 14 15.70 13.98 2.89
C GLU A 14 16.57 12.87 3.50
N LEU A 15 17.64 12.46 2.81
CA LEU A 15 18.58 11.46 3.31
C LEU A 15 19.63 12.02 4.28
N SER A 16 19.68 13.33 4.50
CA SER A 16 20.73 14.01 5.28
C SER A 16 22.16 13.69 4.80
N VAL A 17 22.35 13.54 3.49
CA VAL A 17 23.66 13.25 2.85
C VAL A 17 24.10 14.39 1.95
N THR A 18 25.41 14.59 1.81
CA THR A 18 25.97 15.71 1.02
C THR A 18 26.56 15.26 -0.31
N MET A 19 27.00 14.00 -0.41
CA MET A 19 27.78 13.52 -1.55
C MET A 19 26.92 12.77 -2.58
N ASP A 20 27.19 13.02 -3.87
CA ASP A 20 26.53 12.28 -4.97
C ASP A 20 26.83 10.78 -4.92
N LYS A 21 27.95 10.39 -4.30
CA LYS A 21 28.34 8.98 -4.15
C LYS A 21 27.34 8.21 -3.27
N ASP A 22 26.87 8.84 -2.20
CA ASP A 22 25.98 8.22 -1.21
C ASP A 22 24.56 8.11 -1.80
N VAL A 23 24.16 9.10 -2.60
CA VAL A 23 22.92 9.05 -3.38
C VAL A 23 22.95 7.93 -4.42
N ALA A 24 24.07 7.73 -5.12
CA ALA A 24 24.21 6.65 -6.09
C ALA A 24 24.11 5.27 -5.43
N GLU A 25 24.75 5.10 -4.27
CA GLU A 25 24.69 3.88 -3.46
C GLU A 25 23.27 3.61 -2.95
N PHE A 26 22.59 4.63 -2.43
CA PHE A 26 21.18 4.53 -2.00
C PHE A 26 20.25 4.10 -3.15
N LEU A 27 20.49 4.60 -4.36
CA LEU A 27 19.72 4.22 -5.56
C LEU A 27 20.18 2.89 -6.18
N GLY A 28 21.08 2.15 -5.52
CA GLY A 28 21.57 0.85 -5.98
C GLY A 28 22.39 0.90 -7.27
N MET A 29 23.09 2.00 -7.55
CA MET A 29 23.86 2.17 -8.79
C MET A 29 25.30 2.63 -8.58
N SER A 30 26.14 2.34 -9.56
CA SER A 30 27.54 2.76 -9.53
C SER A 30 27.69 4.27 -9.74
N LYS A 31 28.78 4.84 -9.19
CA LYS A 31 29.12 6.28 -9.33
C LYS A 31 29.19 6.71 -10.80
N SER A 32 29.73 5.85 -11.67
CA SER A 32 29.83 6.11 -13.11
C SER A 32 28.47 6.11 -13.80
N ALA A 33 27.57 5.19 -13.45
CA ALA A 33 26.21 5.14 -13.99
C ALA A 33 25.39 6.38 -13.59
N PHE A 34 25.52 6.82 -12.33
CA PHE A 34 24.88 8.04 -11.86
C PHE A 34 25.42 9.30 -12.56
N ALA A 35 26.74 9.40 -12.73
CA ALA A 35 27.37 10.52 -13.45
C ALA A 35 26.91 10.62 -14.91
N GLU A 36 26.80 9.49 -15.62
CA GLU A 36 26.27 9.44 -16.98
C GLU A 36 24.81 9.90 -17.05
N ARG A 37 23.96 9.48 -16.11
CA ARG A 37 22.56 9.91 -16.02
C ARG A 37 22.44 11.40 -15.71
N LYS A 38 23.29 11.93 -14.83
CA LYS A 38 23.39 13.37 -14.53
C LYS A 38 23.75 14.17 -15.77
N ARG A 39 24.72 13.70 -16.57
CA ARG A 39 25.11 14.32 -17.85
C ARG A 39 23.95 14.34 -18.86
N ARG A 40 23.15 13.26 -18.90
CA ARG A 40 21.98 13.12 -19.79
C ARG A 40 20.73 13.82 -19.25
N GLY A 41 20.71 14.24 -17.98
CA GLY A 41 19.56 14.86 -17.32
C GLY A 41 18.38 13.92 -17.06
N ALA A 42 18.62 12.61 -17.03
CA ALA A 42 17.58 11.58 -16.88
C ALA A 42 17.62 10.97 -15.47
N PHE A 43 16.73 11.43 -14.59
CA PHE A 43 16.65 10.95 -13.21
C PHE A 43 16.04 9.53 -13.14
N PRO A 44 16.65 8.59 -12.42
CA PRO A 44 16.17 7.20 -12.32
C PRO A 44 15.01 7.10 -11.32
N LYS A 45 13.79 7.45 -11.76
CA LYS A 45 12.60 7.45 -10.89
C LYS A 45 12.28 6.07 -10.33
N GLU A 46 12.44 5.05 -11.16
CA GLU A 46 12.16 3.66 -10.79
C GLU A 46 13.11 3.17 -9.69
N ALA A 47 14.37 3.60 -9.74
CA ALA A 47 15.35 3.27 -8.70
C ALA A 47 15.03 3.97 -7.37
N LEU A 48 14.52 5.20 -7.41
CA LEU A 48 14.07 5.90 -6.21
C LEU A 48 12.87 5.21 -5.56
N MET A 49 11.88 4.80 -6.36
CA MET A 49 10.72 4.06 -5.86
C MET A 49 11.10 2.69 -5.28
N LEU A 50 12.05 2.00 -5.92
CA LEU A 50 12.55 0.73 -5.40
C LEU A 50 13.32 0.92 -4.09
N ALA A 51 14.15 1.96 -3.99
CA ALA A 51 14.89 2.28 -2.77
C ALA A 51 13.96 2.66 -1.62
N ASP A 52 12.89 3.42 -1.88
CA ASP A 52 11.85 3.72 -0.88
C ASP A 52 11.14 2.45 -0.39
N LEU A 53 10.83 1.52 -1.29
CA LEU A 53 10.23 0.23 -0.93
C LEU A 53 11.18 -0.65 -0.09
N GLN A 54 12.48 -0.61 -0.40
CA GLN A 54 13.51 -1.36 0.34
C GLN A 54 13.83 -0.73 1.70
N HIS A 55 13.64 0.59 1.83
CA HIS A 55 13.96 1.39 3.01
C HIS A 55 12.73 2.14 3.55
N SER A 56 11.61 1.42 3.68
CA SER A 56 10.33 1.98 4.14
C SER A 56 10.39 2.64 5.53
N GLU A 57 11.41 2.32 6.33
CA GLU A 57 11.73 2.95 7.61
C GLU A 57 12.11 4.43 7.49
N LEU A 58 12.64 4.87 6.35
CA LEU A 58 13.09 6.24 6.13
C LEU A 58 11.94 7.21 5.79
N LYS A 59 10.74 6.68 5.48
CA LYS A 59 9.53 7.46 5.18
C LYS A 59 9.78 8.61 4.20
N LEU A 60 10.41 8.32 3.07
CA LEU A 60 10.77 9.34 2.09
C LEU A 60 9.52 9.89 1.40
N ASP A 61 9.43 11.22 1.29
CA ASP A 61 8.41 11.87 0.47
C ASP A 61 8.84 11.87 -1.01
N VAL A 62 8.60 10.73 -1.69
CA VAL A 62 8.97 10.53 -3.10
C VAL A 62 8.36 11.60 -4.01
N GLU A 63 7.13 12.02 -3.73
CA GLU A 63 6.43 13.05 -4.50
C GLU A 63 7.12 14.40 -4.35
N TYR A 64 7.50 14.80 -3.13
CA TYR A 64 8.29 16.00 -2.89
C TYR A 64 9.66 15.94 -3.57
N ILE A 65 10.35 14.80 -3.52
CA ILE A 65 11.67 14.65 -4.13
C ILE A 65 11.59 14.91 -5.65
N LEU A 66 10.59 14.31 -6.31
CA LEU A 66 10.41 14.42 -7.76
C LEU A 66 9.85 15.78 -8.19
N THR A 67 8.87 16.32 -7.47
CA THR A 67 8.11 17.52 -7.90
C THR A 67 8.52 18.80 -7.20
N GLY A 68 9.14 18.70 -6.03
CA GLY A 68 9.43 19.83 -5.15
C GLY A 68 8.24 20.34 -4.35
N LYS A 69 7.06 19.71 -4.49
CA LYS A 69 5.85 20.07 -3.75
C LYS A 69 5.67 19.09 -2.60
N ARG A 70 5.80 19.57 -1.35
CA ARG A 70 5.39 18.77 -0.20
C ARG A 70 3.87 18.60 -0.26
N GLY A 71 3.37 17.43 0.08
CA GLY A 71 1.94 17.07 0.03
C GLY A 71 1.03 17.91 0.94
N ASP A 72 1.50 19.04 1.46
CA ASP A 72 0.75 19.98 2.28
C ASP A 72 -0.42 20.57 1.50
N GLU A 73 -0.33 20.86 0.20
CA GLU A 73 -1.48 21.43 -0.53
C GLU A 73 -2.65 20.44 -0.63
N LEU A 74 -2.37 19.15 -0.92
CA LEU A 74 -3.40 18.12 -1.00
C LEU A 74 -3.89 17.70 0.39
N SER A 75 -2.99 17.56 1.37
CA SER A 75 -3.34 17.20 2.74
C SER A 75 -4.05 18.34 3.48
N GLN A 76 -3.70 19.60 3.22
CA GLN A 76 -4.41 20.78 3.70
C GLN A 76 -5.74 20.95 2.98
N PHE A 77 -5.82 20.69 1.67
CA PHE A 77 -7.10 20.68 0.95
C PHE A 77 -8.03 19.59 1.50
N LEU A 78 -7.54 18.37 1.68
CA LEU A 78 -8.30 17.25 2.22
C LEU A 78 -8.70 17.48 3.68
N SER A 79 -7.81 18.01 4.52
CA SER A 79 -8.11 18.32 5.92
C SER A 79 -9.05 19.52 6.07
N LYS A 80 -8.93 20.54 5.21
CA LYS A 80 -9.86 21.67 5.14
C LYS A 80 -11.24 21.20 4.67
N THR A 81 -11.30 20.39 3.62
CA THR A 81 -12.54 19.81 3.11
C THR A 81 -13.18 18.89 4.15
N ALA A 82 -12.39 18.07 4.85
CA ALA A 82 -12.87 17.22 5.93
C ALA A 82 -13.39 18.04 7.12
N LYS A 83 -12.67 19.09 7.55
CA LYS A 83 -13.13 20.01 8.61
C LYS A 83 -14.42 20.74 8.22
N GLU A 84 -14.49 21.30 7.01
CA GLU A 84 -15.70 21.96 6.51
C GLU A 84 -16.91 21.02 6.41
N LYS A 85 -16.66 19.72 6.21
CA LYS A 85 -17.68 18.67 6.12
C LYS A 85 -18.05 18.07 7.50
N ILE A 86 -17.21 18.24 8.52
CA ILE A 86 -17.47 17.83 9.91
C ILE A 86 -18.18 18.97 10.67
N GLU A 87 -17.81 20.23 10.43
CA GLU A 87 -18.43 21.41 11.06
C GLU A 87 -19.86 21.66 10.56
N ARG A 88 -20.11 21.38 9.27
CA ARG A 88 -21.48 21.17 8.78
C ARG A 88 -21.92 19.82 9.32
N HIS A 89 -22.78 19.81 10.34
CA HIS A 89 -23.37 18.59 10.88
C HIS A 89 -23.84 17.72 9.71
N ILE A 90 -23.15 16.60 9.46
CA ILE A 90 -23.52 15.68 8.39
C ILE A 90 -24.87 15.09 8.78
N GLY A 91 -25.96 15.69 8.30
CA GLY A 91 -27.23 15.00 8.23
C GLY A 91 -27.01 13.75 7.38
N MET A 92 -27.72 12.66 7.68
CA MET A 92 -27.65 11.41 6.90
C MET A 92 -27.94 11.63 5.39
N ASP A 93 -28.44 12.81 5.02
CA ASP A 93 -28.76 13.24 3.66
C ASP A 93 -27.58 13.90 2.90
N ASP A 94 -26.52 14.36 3.59
CA ASP A 94 -25.38 15.09 2.97
C ASP A 94 -24.19 14.20 2.58
N ILE A 95 -24.26 12.89 2.87
CA ILE A 95 -23.31 11.92 2.35
C ILE A 95 -23.61 11.76 0.86
N PRO A 96 -22.67 12.05 -0.07
CA PRO A 96 -22.87 11.77 -1.48
C PRO A 96 -23.09 10.27 -1.64
N LYS A 97 -24.35 9.87 -1.81
CA LYS A 97 -24.72 8.54 -2.27
C LYS A 97 -24.37 8.52 -3.74
N GLU A 98 -23.11 8.21 -4.03
CA GLU A 98 -22.71 7.93 -5.40
C GLU A 98 -23.31 6.56 -5.74
N GLU A 99 -24.51 6.58 -6.34
CA GLU A 99 -25.25 5.40 -6.74
C GLU A 99 -24.46 4.66 -7.81
N GLN A 100 -23.68 3.67 -7.36
CA GLN A 100 -23.04 2.73 -8.26
C GLN A 100 -24.14 1.87 -8.90
N PRO A 101 -24.13 1.66 -10.23
CA PRO A 101 -25.11 0.81 -10.87
C PRO A 101 -25.06 -0.58 -10.23
N ILE A 102 -26.17 -0.98 -9.61
CA ILE A 102 -26.43 -2.33 -9.16
C ILE A 102 -26.40 -3.23 -10.40
N THR A 103 -25.23 -3.84 -10.60
CA THR A 103 -25.09 -5.05 -11.39
C THR A 103 -24.71 -6.16 -10.42
N PRO A 104 -25.51 -7.24 -10.34
CA PRO A 104 -26.69 -7.54 -11.16
C PRO A 104 -27.93 -6.72 -10.74
N LYS A 105 -28.90 -6.58 -11.66
CA LYS A 105 -30.20 -5.91 -11.42
C LYS A 105 -31.02 -6.53 -10.28
N ASP A 106 -30.62 -7.71 -9.80
CA ASP A 106 -31.29 -8.55 -8.82
C ASP A 106 -30.60 -8.51 -7.43
N ALA A 107 -29.84 -7.46 -7.14
CA ALA A 107 -29.20 -7.30 -5.84
C ALA A 107 -30.21 -6.74 -4.81
N ASP A 108 -30.85 -7.63 -4.06
CA ASP A 108 -31.88 -7.29 -3.05
C ASP A 108 -31.32 -6.69 -1.75
N SER A 109 -29.99 -6.59 -1.61
CA SER A 109 -29.35 -6.17 -0.37
C SER A 109 -28.11 -5.30 -0.59
N TYR A 110 -28.00 -4.24 0.21
CA TYR A 110 -26.82 -3.39 0.24
C TYR A 110 -25.70 -4.06 1.03
N VAL A 111 -24.52 -4.15 0.42
CA VAL A 111 -23.30 -4.62 1.08
C VAL A 111 -22.39 -3.42 1.31
N LEU A 112 -22.05 -3.17 2.58
CA LEU A 112 -21.05 -2.17 2.94
C LEU A 112 -19.67 -2.69 2.52
N VAL A 113 -18.97 -1.91 1.69
CA VAL A 113 -17.63 -2.25 1.18
C VAL A 113 -16.61 -1.19 1.60
N ASN A 114 -15.43 -1.64 2.03
CA ASN A 114 -14.29 -0.77 2.34
C ASN A 114 -13.60 -0.28 1.04
N MET A 115 -12.54 0.54 1.19
CA MET A 115 -11.89 1.18 0.04
C MET A 115 -11.18 0.15 -0.85
N GLU A 116 -10.52 -0.81 -0.25
CA GLU A 116 -9.77 -1.88 -0.91
C GLU A 116 -10.72 -2.78 -1.72
N GLU A 117 -11.87 -3.12 -1.15
CA GLU A 117 -12.94 -3.90 -1.80
C GLU A 117 -13.54 -3.14 -2.99
N LYS A 118 -13.71 -1.81 -2.89
CA LYS A 118 -14.13 -0.98 -4.03
C LYS A 118 -13.12 -1.03 -5.17
N ILE A 119 -11.83 -0.96 -4.87
CA ILE A 119 -10.76 -1.05 -5.88
C ILE A 119 -10.78 -2.43 -6.55
N LEU A 120 -10.88 -3.50 -5.76
CA LEU A 120 -10.95 -4.87 -6.27
C LEU A 120 -12.16 -5.08 -7.19
N LEU A 121 -13.34 -4.58 -6.79
CA LEU A 121 -14.56 -4.62 -7.61
C LEU A 121 -14.39 -3.83 -8.91
N ASN A 122 -13.76 -2.65 -8.86
CA ASN A 122 -13.51 -1.85 -10.06
C ASN A 122 -12.58 -2.57 -11.04
N TRP A 123 -11.49 -3.17 -10.55
CA TRP A 123 -10.59 -3.99 -11.37
C TRP A 123 -11.32 -5.18 -11.97
N TYR A 124 -12.08 -5.93 -11.16
CA TYR A 124 -12.86 -7.06 -11.64
C TYR A 124 -13.85 -6.67 -12.74
N ARG A 125 -14.57 -5.55 -12.58
CA ARG A 125 -15.54 -5.05 -13.56
C ARG A 125 -14.89 -4.67 -14.90
N ARG A 126 -13.68 -4.10 -14.85
CA ARG A 126 -12.94 -3.61 -16.04
C ARG A 126 -12.13 -4.70 -16.75
N SER A 127 -11.86 -5.82 -16.09
CA SER A 127 -11.10 -6.93 -16.67
C SER A 127 -11.89 -7.73 -17.72
N ASP A 128 -11.15 -8.36 -18.63
CA ASP A 128 -11.66 -9.35 -19.56
C ASP A 128 -12.01 -10.68 -18.85
N THR A 129 -12.62 -11.63 -19.56
CA THR A 129 -13.05 -12.92 -18.99
C THR A 129 -11.88 -13.68 -18.34
N LYS A 130 -10.67 -13.60 -18.91
CA LYS A 130 -9.47 -14.24 -18.36
C LYS A 130 -9.03 -13.55 -17.07
N GLY A 131 -8.97 -12.21 -17.05
CA GLY A 131 -8.62 -11.43 -15.87
C GLY A 131 -9.63 -11.62 -14.73
N LYS A 132 -10.94 -11.64 -15.03
CA LYS A 132 -11.98 -11.95 -14.05
C LYS A 132 -11.77 -13.32 -13.41
N LYS A 133 -11.47 -14.33 -14.22
CA LYS A 133 -11.18 -15.69 -13.72
C LYS A 133 -9.96 -15.70 -12.80
N LEU A 134 -8.87 -15.02 -13.19
CA LEU A 134 -7.66 -14.93 -12.37
C LEU A 134 -7.90 -14.25 -11.03
N ILE A 135 -8.62 -13.13 -11.02
CA ILE A 135 -8.97 -12.41 -9.78
C ILE A 135 -9.81 -13.32 -8.87
N PHE A 136 -10.78 -14.03 -9.44
CA PHE A 136 -11.63 -14.96 -8.69
C PHE A 136 -10.85 -16.16 -8.14
N ASP A 137 -10.01 -16.79 -8.97
CA ASP A 137 -9.19 -17.94 -8.57
C ASP A 137 -8.22 -17.57 -7.45
N LEU A 138 -7.61 -16.37 -7.52
CA LEU A 138 -6.75 -15.85 -6.46
C LEU A 138 -7.51 -15.63 -5.15
N ALA A 139 -8.70 -15.02 -5.21
CA ALA A 139 -9.55 -14.83 -4.03
C ALA A 139 -9.96 -16.18 -3.41
N LYS A 140 -10.26 -17.19 -4.24
CA LYS A 140 -10.59 -18.54 -3.77
C LYS A 140 -9.39 -19.20 -3.09
N MET A 141 -8.22 -19.17 -3.73
CA MET A 141 -6.99 -19.77 -3.19
C MET A 141 -6.59 -19.14 -1.85
N THR A 142 -6.67 -17.81 -1.74
CA THR A 142 -6.34 -17.11 -0.49
C THR A 142 -7.31 -17.49 0.63
N HIS A 143 -8.61 -17.60 0.34
CA HIS A 143 -9.60 -18.07 1.28
C HIS A 143 -9.34 -19.52 1.75
N GLU A 144 -9.09 -20.44 0.81
CA GLU A 144 -8.78 -21.84 1.13
C GLU A 144 -7.49 -21.97 1.97
N THR A 145 -6.48 -21.17 1.65
CA THR A 145 -5.22 -21.13 2.41
C THR A 145 -5.46 -20.67 3.84
N LEU A 146 -6.27 -19.61 4.02
CA LEU A 146 -6.60 -19.09 5.34
C LEU A 146 -7.37 -20.11 6.18
N LEU A 147 -8.36 -20.79 5.59
CA LEU A 147 -9.08 -21.88 6.26
C LEU A 147 -8.15 -23.04 6.65
N ALA A 148 -7.22 -23.42 5.78
CA ALA A 148 -6.25 -24.47 6.08
C ALA A 148 -5.32 -24.07 7.24
N GLN A 149 -4.87 -22.81 7.28
CA GLN A 149 -4.08 -22.27 8.37
C GLN A 149 -4.85 -22.27 9.69
N MET A 150 -6.11 -21.84 9.70
CA MET A 150 -6.96 -21.86 10.90
C MET A 150 -7.12 -23.29 11.45
N LYS A 151 -7.38 -24.27 10.58
CA LYS A 151 -7.47 -25.69 10.97
C LYS A 151 -6.14 -26.23 11.51
N LEU A 152 -5.03 -25.83 10.91
CA LEU A 152 -3.70 -26.23 11.39
C LEU A 152 -3.43 -25.66 12.78
N ILE A 153 -3.76 -24.38 13.01
CA ILE A 153 -3.64 -23.72 14.31
C ILE A 153 -4.46 -24.48 15.35
N GLU A 154 -5.74 -24.72 15.09
CA GLU A 154 -6.64 -25.47 15.97
C GLU A 154 -6.06 -26.87 16.32
N TYR A 155 -5.57 -27.60 15.32
CA TYR A 155 -4.94 -28.90 15.53
C TYR A 155 -3.69 -28.80 16.42
N THR A 156 -2.82 -27.82 16.18
CA THR A 156 -1.61 -27.61 16.97
C THR A 156 -1.92 -27.24 18.41
N GLU A 157 -2.88 -26.34 18.63
CA GLU A 157 -3.35 -25.94 19.95
C GLU A 157 -3.91 -27.14 20.71
N ASN A 158 -4.84 -27.90 20.09
CA ASN A 158 -5.42 -29.10 20.67
C ASN A 158 -4.37 -30.16 21.03
N LYS A 159 -3.35 -30.35 20.18
CA LYS A 159 -2.22 -31.25 20.48
C LYS A 159 -1.41 -30.78 21.68
N MET A 160 -1.17 -29.47 21.80
CA MET A 160 -0.44 -28.88 22.93
C MET A 160 -1.25 -29.00 24.22
N PHE A 161 -2.54 -28.66 24.21
CA PHE A 161 -3.45 -28.81 25.35
C PHE A 161 -3.52 -30.26 25.85
N ASN A 162 -3.78 -31.21 24.95
CA ASN A 162 -3.86 -32.64 25.29
C ASN A 162 -2.53 -33.18 25.85
N ASN A 163 -1.39 -32.72 25.33
CA ASN A 163 -0.09 -33.09 25.87
C ASN A 163 0.18 -32.48 27.26
N THR A 164 -0.28 -31.26 27.52
CA THR A 164 -0.18 -30.65 28.86
C THR A 164 -1.06 -31.34 29.88
N GLU A 165 -2.27 -31.77 29.52
CA GLU A 165 -3.14 -32.53 30.42
C GLU A 165 -2.53 -33.89 30.77
N ARG A 166 -2.03 -34.63 29.77
CA ARG A 166 -1.35 -35.92 29.98
C ARG A 166 -0.11 -35.80 30.88
N LYS A 167 0.64 -34.68 30.79
CA LYS A 167 1.78 -34.42 31.67
C LYS A 167 1.35 -34.08 33.11
N ARG A 168 0.22 -33.37 33.30
CA ARG A 168 -0.33 -33.08 34.64
C ARG A 168 -0.81 -34.34 35.34
N VAL A 169 -1.53 -35.23 34.63
CA VAL A 169 -2.00 -36.52 35.19
C VAL A 169 -0.83 -37.40 35.64
N LYS A 170 0.26 -37.46 34.86
CA LYS A 170 1.47 -38.21 35.24
C LYS A 170 2.24 -37.66 36.46
N LYS A 171 2.00 -36.41 36.86
CA LYS A 171 2.71 -35.76 37.98
C LYS A 171 1.93 -35.87 39.31
N ASN A 172 0.64 -36.23 39.24
CA ASN A 172 -0.25 -36.35 40.38
C ASN A 172 -0.57 -37.81 40.79
N ASN A 173 0.02 -38.79 40.09
CA ASN A 173 0.09 -40.20 40.50
C ASN A 173 1.52 -40.51 40.94
#